data_AF-A0A4Q3U282-F1
#
_entry.id   AF-A0A4Q3U282-F1
#
_cell.length_a   1.000
_cell.length_b   1.000
_cell.length_c   1.000
_cell.angle_alpha   90.00
_cell.angle_beta   90.00
_cell.angle_gamma   90.00
#
_symmetry.space_group_name_H-M   'P 1'
#
loop_
_entity.id
_entity.type
_entity.pdbx_description
1 polymer ?
#
loop_
_entity_poly.entity_id
_entity_poly.type
_entity_poly.pdbx_seq_one_letter_code
_entity_poly.pdbx_strand_id
1 'polypeptide(L)'
;MIGRLSTTAALILTACLASSAAAQEREFRLTPAEIAALPGTGAGPGSSGVAGIQTTVLYGDPTAAGPYTIRIAVPPNTRIAAHSHQDQRTAVVVSGAWYFGYGATAQESLVKPLPPGSYYSEPA
;
A
#
# COMPACT_ATOMS: atom_id res chain seq x y z
N MET A 1 22.62 4.60 72.08
CA MET A 1 21.50 5.32 71.43
C MET A 1 21.59 5.03 69.94
N ILE A 2 20.57 4.37 69.40
CA ILE A 2 20.58 3.67 68.11
C ILE A 2 20.20 4.66 66.99
N GLY A 3 21.04 4.74 65.95
CA GLY A 3 20.85 5.59 64.78
C GLY A 3 19.82 5.04 63.81
N ARG A 4 19.02 5.94 63.23
CA ARG A 4 17.97 5.67 62.25
C ARG A 4 18.56 5.52 60.84
N LEU A 5 18.14 4.51 60.09
CA LEU A 5 18.22 4.54 58.62
C LEU A 5 16.80 4.49 58.05
N SER A 6 16.39 5.58 57.40
CA SER A 6 15.22 5.63 56.52
C SER A 6 15.66 5.19 55.13
N THR A 7 15.07 4.12 54.61
CA THR A 7 15.30 3.68 53.24
C THR A 7 14.19 4.23 52.36
N THR A 8 14.50 5.26 51.58
CA THR A 8 13.58 5.81 50.57
C THR A 8 13.61 4.89 49.35
N ALA A 9 12.44 4.40 48.94
CA ALA A 9 12.26 3.61 47.73
C ALA A 9 12.40 4.49 46.48
N ALA A 10 13.23 4.08 45.52
CA ALA A 10 13.32 4.70 44.20
C ALA A 10 12.56 3.84 43.19
N LEU A 11 11.39 4.32 42.77
CA LEU A 11 10.61 3.74 41.68
C LEU A 11 11.22 4.25 40.36
N ILE A 12 11.97 3.41 39.64
CA ILE A 12 12.48 3.76 38.31
C ILE A 12 11.34 3.53 37.30
N LEU A 13 10.70 4.63 36.89
CA LEU A 13 9.70 4.64 35.83
C LEU A 13 10.42 4.68 34.48
N THR A 14 10.67 3.52 33.87
CA THR A 14 11.24 3.44 32.52
C THR A 14 10.15 3.82 31.51
N ALA A 15 10.16 5.07 31.07
CA ALA A 15 9.29 5.53 29.99
C ALA A 15 9.74 4.87 28.67
N CYS A 16 8.98 3.87 28.20
CA CYS A 16 9.10 3.35 26.85
C CYS A 16 8.70 4.46 25.88
N LEU A 17 9.69 5.11 25.25
CA LEU A 17 9.46 5.97 24.09
C LEU A 17 8.99 5.08 22.94
N ALA A 18 7.67 4.96 22.78
CA ALA A 18 7.07 4.47 21.54
C ALA A 18 7.46 5.47 20.45
N SER A 19 8.46 5.11 19.64
CA SER A 19 8.73 5.82 18.40
C SER A 19 7.53 5.57 17.49
N SER A 20 6.59 6.51 17.45
CA SER A 20 5.61 6.54 16.38
C SER A 20 6.40 6.67 15.08
N ALA A 21 6.42 5.60 14.28
CA ALA A 21 6.74 5.68 12.86
C ALA A 21 5.61 6.47 12.18
N ALA A 22 5.49 7.76 12.51
CA ALA A 22 4.86 8.71 11.61
C ALA A 22 5.67 8.56 10.32
N ALA A 23 5.02 8.08 9.26
CA ALA A 23 5.62 7.95 7.95
C ALA A 23 6.37 9.25 7.70
N GLN A 24 7.70 9.17 7.75
CA GLN A 24 8.52 10.36 7.68
C GLN A 24 8.18 10.98 6.34
N GLU A 25 7.66 12.21 6.34
CA GLU A 25 7.48 13.04 5.16
C GLU A 25 8.88 13.24 4.56
N ARG A 26 9.33 12.24 3.83
CA ARG A 26 10.56 12.30 3.07
C ARG A 26 10.17 12.90 1.75
N GLU A 27 10.80 14.01 1.42
CA GLU A 27 10.85 14.46 0.04
C GLU A 27 11.68 13.43 -0.72
N PHE A 28 11.05 12.68 -1.62
CA PHE A 28 11.76 11.80 -2.54
C PHE A 28 11.08 11.79 -3.91
N ARG A 29 11.86 11.42 -4.91
CA ARG A 29 11.45 11.26 -6.29
C ARG A 29 12.09 9.99 -6.82
N LEU A 30 11.32 9.18 -7.54
CA LEU A 30 11.81 7.93 -8.11
C LEU A 30 11.66 7.97 -9.62
N THR A 31 12.75 7.70 -10.31
CA THR A 31 12.76 7.38 -11.73
C THR A 31 12.17 5.98 -11.96
N PRO A 32 11.71 5.65 -13.18
CA PRO A 32 11.25 4.30 -13.49
C PRO A 32 12.29 3.20 -13.17
N ALA A 33 13.58 3.49 -13.36
CA ALA A 33 14.66 2.55 -13.05
C ALA A 33 14.80 2.30 -11.54
N GLU A 34 14.69 3.35 -10.72
CA GLU A 34 14.68 3.21 -9.26
C GLU A 34 13.46 2.43 -8.77
N ILE A 35 12.27 2.71 -9.33
CA ILE A 35 11.04 1.95 -9.06
C ILE A 35 11.21 0.47 -9.45
N ALA A 36 11.87 0.17 -10.57
CA ALA A 36 12.15 -1.19 -11.01
C ALA A 36 13.12 -1.94 -10.08
N ALA A 37 14.02 -1.21 -9.42
CA ALA A 37 14.99 -1.77 -8.47
C ALA A 37 14.42 -1.98 -7.05
N LEU A 38 13.29 -1.35 -6.71
CA LEU A 38 12.62 -1.58 -5.44
C LEU A 38 12.11 -3.03 -5.33
N PRO A 39 12.08 -3.61 -4.11
CA PRO A 39 11.59 -4.96 -3.91
C PRO A 39 10.11 -5.07 -4.34
N GLY A 40 9.85 -6.00 -5.25
CA GLY A 40 8.50 -6.49 -5.52
C GLY A 40 8.14 -7.55 -4.49
N THR A 41 6.96 -7.42 -3.89
CA THR A 41 6.30 -8.50 -3.17
C THR A 41 5.27 -9.15 -4.10
N GLY A 42 4.70 -10.28 -3.70
CA GLY A 42 3.57 -10.87 -4.41
C GLY A 42 2.32 -9.98 -4.37
N ALA A 43 1.17 -10.57 -4.68
CA ALA A 43 -0.09 -9.90 -4.43
C ALA A 43 -0.23 -9.64 -2.92
N GLY A 44 -0.52 -8.40 -2.55
CA GLY A 44 -0.55 -7.96 -1.15
C GLY A 44 -1.59 -6.87 -0.90
N PRO A 45 -1.58 -6.27 0.30
CA PRO A 45 -2.47 -5.15 0.63
C PRO A 45 -2.43 -4.03 -0.42
N GLY A 46 -3.60 -3.51 -0.76
CA GLY A 46 -3.76 -2.53 -1.85
C GLY A 46 -3.85 -3.14 -3.26
N SER A 47 -3.62 -4.46 -3.43
CA SER A 47 -3.74 -5.18 -4.71
C SER A 47 -4.92 -6.17 -4.67
N SER A 48 -5.05 -7.04 -5.68
CA SER A 48 -6.19 -7.96 -5.86
C SER A 48 -6.04 -9.34 -5.23
N GLY A 49 -4.87 -9.67 -4.66
CA GLY A 49 -4.57 -11.00 -4.13
C GLY A 49 -4.36 -12.10 -5.19
N VAL A 50 -4.45 -11.77 -6.49
CA VAL A 50 -4.28 -12.75 -7.57
C VAL A 50 -2.82 -13.16 -7.72
N ALA A 51 -2.57 -14.47 -7.73
CA ALA A 51 -1.22 -15.03 -7.86
C ALA A 51 -0.50 -14.52 -9.12
N GLY A 52 0.80 -14.27 -8.99
CA GLY A 52 1.65 -13.77 -10.08
C GLY A 52 1.67 -12.24 -10.22
N ILE A 53 0.70 -11.51 -9.64
CA ILE A 53 0.80 -10.05 -9.54
C ILE A 53 1.95 -9.69 -8.60
N GLN A 54 2.75 -8.70 -9.01
CA GLN A 54 3.79 -8.11 -8.18
C GLN A 54 3.34 -6.74 -7.69
N THR A 55 3.58 -6.46 -6.40
CA THR A 55 3.26 -5.19 -5.76
C THR A 55 4.55 -4.54 -5.26
N THR A 56 4.74 -3.26 -5.56
CA THR A 56 5.87 -2.47 -5.05
C THR A 56 5.33 -1.22 -4.37
N VAL A 57 5.62 -1.04 -3.09
CA VAL A 57 5.23 0.16 -2.35
C VAL A 57 6.19 1.29 -2.70
N LEU A 58 5.64 2.41 -3.18
CA LEU A 58 6.38 3.62 -3.53
C LEU A 58 6.30 4.67 -2.42
N TYR A 59 5.16 4.77 -1.74
CA TYR A 59 4.89 5.72 -0.66
C TYR A 59 3.88 5.12 0.33
N GLY A 60 4.02 5.47 1.61
CA GLY A 60 3.05 5.14 2.66
C GLY A 60 2.99 3.64 2.99
N ASP A 61 1.87 3.23 3.59
CA ASP A 61 1.59 1.85 3.97
C ASP A 61 0.15 1.48 3.55
N PRO A 62 -0.03 0.56 2.57
CA PRO A 62 -1.36 0.13 2.12
C PRO A 62 -2.19 -0.64 3.16
N THR A 63 -1.64 -0.92 4.35
CA THR A 63 -2.34 -1.54 5.48
C THR A 63 -2.80 -0.52 6.54
N ALA A 64 -2.35 0.73 6.43
CA ALA A 64 -2.66 1.79 7.38
C ALA A 64 -3.63 2.82 6.78
N ALA A 65 -4.29 3.58 7.64
CA ALA A 65 -5.05 4.74 7.21
C ALA A 65 -4.09 5.84 6.69
N GLY A 66 -4.44 6.43 5.54
CA GLY A 66 -3.68 7.53 4.94
C GLY A 66 -3.33 7.28 3.47
N PRO A 67 -2.69 8.25 2.81
CA PRO A 67 -2.28 8.10 1.42
C PRO A 67 -1.14 7.10 1.28
N TYR A 68 -1.22 6.25 0.26
CA TYR A 68 -0.14 5.40 -0.19
C TYR A 68 -0.08 5.41 -1.72
N THR A 69 1.04 4.94 -2.24
CA THR A 69 1.18 4.70 -3.68
C THR A 69 1.87 3.37 -3.87
N ILE A 70 1.28 2.50 -4.68
CA ILE A 70 1.87 1.24 -5.09
C ILE A 70 1.98 1.20 -6.61
N ARG A 71 2.99 0.48 -7.11
CA ARG A 71 2.99 -0.05 -8.48
C ARG A 71 2.50 -1.49 -8.42
N ILE A 72 1.51 -1.82 -9.23
CA ILE A 72 1.15 -3.21 -9.53
C ILE A 72 1.68 -3.59 -10.91
N ALA A 73 2.31 -4.75 -11.02
CA ALA A 73 2.66 -5.37 -12.30
C ALA A 73 1.86 -6.65 -12.46
N VAL A 74 0.99 -6.66 -13.47
CA VAL A 74 0.03 -7.73 -13.72
C VAL A 74 0.48 -8.54 -14.94
N PRO A 75 0.61 -9.87 -14.84
CA PRO A 75 0.98 -10.70 -15.99
C PRO A 75 -0.04 -10.57 -17.15
N PRO A 76 0.39 -10.71 -18.41
CA PRO A 76 -0.52 -10.70 -19.55
C PRO A 76 -1.66 -11.72 -19.39
N ASN A 77 -2.86 -11.36 -19.87
CA ASN A 77 -4.05 -12.21 -19.84
C ASN A 77 -4.54 -12.61 -18.43
N THR A 78 -4.15 -11.86 -17.39
CA THR A 78 -4.68 -12.06 -16.04
C THR A 78 -6.10 -11.51 -15.93
N ARG A 79 -7.03 -12.32 -15.42
CA ARG A 79 -8.39 -11.89 -15.07
C ARG A 79 -8.50 -11.69 -13.57
N ILE A 80 -8.81 -10.46 -13.15
CA ILE A 80 -9.15 -10.15 -11.77
C ILE A 80 -10.67 -10.13 -11.66
N ALA A 81 -11.24 -10.89 -10.71
CA ALA A 81 -12.69 -10.90 -10.49
C ALA A 81 -13.18 -9.55 -9.94
N ALA A 82 -14.47 -9.26 -10.10
CA ALA A 82 -15.07 -8.12 -9.42
C ALA A 82 -14.92 -8.27 -7.90
N HIS A 83 -14.54 -7.20 -7.21
CA HIS A 83 -14.32 -7.15 -5.77
C HIS A 83 -14.54 -5.73 -5.26
N SER A 84 -14.72 -5.58 -3.95
CA SER A 84 -14.80 -4.28 -3.26
C SER A 84 -13.44 -3.87 -2.72
N HIS A 85 -13.31 -2.57 -2.40
CA HIS A 85 -12.11 -2.04 -1.77
C HIS A 85 -12.42 -1.59 -0.34
N GLN A 86 -11.38 -1.45 0.47
CA GLN A 86 -11.52 -0.90 1.83
C GLN A 86 -11.40 0.63 1.85
N ASP A 87 -10.91 1.18 0.74
CA ASP A 87 -10.49 2.55 0.54
C ASP A 87 -10.72 2.94 -0.92
N GLN A 88 -10.86 4.25 -1.16
CA GLN A 88 -10.94 4.77 -2.52
C GLN A 88 -9.55 4.80 -3.14
N ARG A 89 -9.43 4.31 -4.37
CA ARG A 89 -8.16 4.28 -5.11
C ARG A 89 -8.30 4.96 -6.45
N THR A 90 -7.17 5.38 -6.97
CA THR A 90 -7.05 5.89 -8.34
C THR A 90 -5.74 5.38 -8.92
N ALA A 91 -5.71 5.16 -10.23
CA ALA A 91 -4.56 4.58 -10.89
C ALA A 91 -4.42 5.11 -12.31
N VAL A 92 -3.17 5.08 -12.79
CA VAL A 92 -2.79 5.38 -14.16
C VAL A 92 -2.15 4.15 -14.78
N VAL A 93 -2.56 3.80 -15.99
CA VAL A 93 -1.92 2.73 -16.77
C VAL A 93 -0.57 3.21 -17.25
N VAL A 94 0.51 2.67 -16.69
CA VAL A 94 1.88 3.05 -17.07
C VAL A 94 2.32 2.37 -18.38
N SER A 95 1.94 1.10 -18.57
CA SER A 95 2.35 0.29 -19.72
C SER A 95 1.35 -0.84 -19.98
N GLY A 96 1.30 -1.33 -21.22
CA GLY A 96 0.37 -2.40 -21.63
C GLY A 96 -1.05 -1.88 -21.88
N ALA A 97 -2.03 -2.78 -21.86
CA ALA A 97 -3.44 -2.44 -21.99
C ALA A 97 -4.21 -3.02 -20.79
N TRP A 98 -4.99 -2.17 -20.14
CA TRP A 98 -5.82 -2.56 -19.00
C TRP A 98 -7.30 -2.54 -19.40
N TYR A 99 -8.02 -3.63 -19.23
CA TYR A 99 -9.45 -3.70 -19.54
C TYR A 99 -10.21 -3.63 -18.24
N PHE A 100 -10.92 -2.53 -18.01
CA PHE A 100 -11.48 -2.22 -16.70
C PHE A 100 -12.98 -1.94 -16.79
N GLY A 101 -13.75 -2.49 -15.85
CA GLY A 101 -15.19 -2.30 -15.75
C GLY A 101 -15.63 -2.09 -14.31
N TYR A 102 -16.82 -1.54 -14.15
CA TYR A 102 -17.45 -1.30 -12.85
C TYR A 102 -18.65 -2.24 -12.63
N GLY A 103 -18.93 -2.57 -11.38
CA GLY A 103 -20.11 -3.33 -10.98
C GLY A 103 -19.79 -4.54 -10.10
N ALA A 104 -20.85 -5.15 -9.56
CA ALA A 104 -20.72 -6.29 -8.66
C ALA A 104 -20.29 -7.60 -9.38
N THR A 105 -20.37 -7.64 -10.71
CA THR A 105 -20.02 -8.81 -11.53
C THR A 105 -19.08 -8.43 -12.66
N ALA A 106 -18.08 -9.26 -12.93
CA ALA A 106 -17.13 -9.06 -14.01
C ALA A 106 -17.77 -9.42 -15.36
N GLN A 107 -18.45 -8.45 -15.97
CA GLN A 107 -19.10 -8.58 -17.28
C GLN A 107 -18.19 -8.05 -18.39
N GLU A 108 -17.84 -8.91 -19.34
CA GLU A 108 -16.91 -8.56 -20.43
C GLU A 108 -17.45 -7.46 -21.35
N SER A 109 -18.77 -7.35 -21.51
CA SER A 109 -19.39 -6.28 -22.30
C SER A 109 -19.27 -4.89 -21.68
N LEU A 110 -18.92 -4.81 -20.39
CA LEU A 110 -18.84 -3.55 -19.65
C LEU A 110 -17.40 -3.08 -19.41
N VAL A 111 -16.40 -3.83 -19.89
CA VAL A 111 -15.00 -3.41 -19.76
C VAL A 111 -14.64 -2.39 -20.83
N LYS A 112 -13.94 -1.35 -20.42
CA LYS A 112 -13.35 -0.35 -21.30
C LYS A 112 -11.85 -0.62 -21.46
N PRO A 113 -11.29 -0.65 -22.69
CA PRO A 113 -9.86 -0.71 -22.88
C PRO A 113 -9.21 0.62 -22.46
N LEU A 114 -8.17 0.52 -21.64
CA LEU A 114 -7.39 1.63 -21.11
C LEU A 114 -5.93 1.46 -21.57
N PRO A 115 -5.50 2.15 -22.65
CA PRO A 115 -4.10 2.16 -23.10
C PRO A 115 -3.19 2.94 -22.14
N PRO A 116 -1.86 2.94 -22.32
CA PRO A 116 -0.94 3.70 -21.47
C PRO A 116 -1.31 5.19 -21.39
N GLY A 117 -1.16 5.77 -20.21
CA GLY A 117 -1.59 7.14 -19.87
C GLY A 117 -3.06 7.25 -19.45
N SER A 118 -3.85 6.19 -19.56
CA SER A 118 -5.25 6.19 -19.09
C SER A 118 -5.33 6.24 -17.57
N TYR A 119 -6.39 6.87 -17.07
CA TYR A 119 -6.70 6.98 -15.65
C TYR A 119 -8.01 6.25 -15.31
N TYR A 120 -8.10 5.68 -14.11
CA TYR A 120 -9.35 5.14 -13.57
C TYR A 120 -9.40 5.27 -12.05
N SER A 121 -10.62 5.30 -11.50
CA SER A 121 -10.88 5.24 -10.07
C SER A 121 -11.39 3.87 -9.67
N GLU A 122 -11.14 3.47 -8.44
CA GLU A 122 -11.73 2.31 -7.79
C GLU A 122 -12.46 2.76 -6.51
N PRO A 123 -13.80 2.66 -6.46
CA PRO A 123 -14.56 3.03 -5.27
C PRO A 123 -14.30 2.07 -4.10
N ALA A 124 -14.38 2.59 -2.88
CA ALA A 124 -14.48 1.77 -1.67
C ALA A 124 -15.76 0.92 -1.69
#